data_AF-A0A078GGS1-F1
#
_entry.id   AF-A0A078GGS1-F1
#
_cell.length_a   1.000
_cell.length_b   1.000
_cell.length_c   1.000
_cell.angle_alpha   90.00
_cell.angle_beta   90.00
_cell.angle_gamma   90.00
#
_symmetry.space_group_name_H-M   'P 1'
#
loop_
_entity.id
_entity.type
_entity.pdbx_description
1 polymer ?
#
loop_
_entity_poly.entity_id
_entity_poly.type
_entity_poly.pdbx_seq_one_letter_code
_entity_poly.pdbx_strand_id
1 'polypeptide(L)'
;MLTHKSGKRYLVSPADEFIKYFIRKKSHVSFFYAAEELRFEIVSEEDVAERTVTMNILGTLISEGYKTVKVRITVAPWEEEITKSCLEYTFEFDKIKNHIRKTEIVESLLTYIDISDTNNNRSDDNFKYNSFDAAYPAEEYFKRKVKAFEEDDDVTVGDVNRINKRFTVSFISAPFLSDSYEDGSIFQSMEVTITITPKKDDNSRSRVKWTIKVEKFDYSKEQADFFFIAADHIRETIMAA
;
A
#
# COMPACT_ATOMS: atom_id res chain seq x y z
N MET A 1 -9.14 9.90 -26.10
CA MET A 1 -10.53 9.38 -26.19
C MET A 1 -10.93 9.03 -24.78
N LEU A 2 -11.93 9.73 -24.24
CA LEU A 2 -12.41 9.51 -22.88
C LEU A 2 -13.25 8.24 -22.83
N THR A 3 -12.99 7.40 -21.82
CA THR A 3 -13.70 6.15 -21.63
C THR A 3 -13.83 5.83 -20.15
N HIS A 4 -14.89 5.09 -19.79
CA HIS A 4 -15.22 4.81 -18.41
C HIS A 4 -15.14 3.29 -18.11
N LYS A 5 -14.86 2.95 -16.85
CA LYS A 5 -15.06 1.59 -16.33
C LYS A 5 -15.56 1.67 -14.89
N SER A 6 -16.74 1.11 -14.65
CA SER A 6 -17.38 1.13 -13.34
C SER A 6 -17.64 -0.29 -12.84
N GLY A 7 -17.83 -0.42 -11.54
CA GLY A 7 -18.19 -1.67 -10.90
C GLY A 7 -18.40 -1.53 -9.41
N LYS A 8 -18.63 -2.68 -8.75
CA LYS A 8 -18.78 -2.77 -7.30
C LYS A 8 -17.81 -3.79 -6.71
N ARG A 9 -17.46 -3.62 -5.44
CA ARG A 9 -16.73 -4.59 -4.60
C ARG A 9 -17.39 -4.68 -3.24
N TYR A 10 -17.60 -5.91 -2.78
CA TYR A 10 -18.12 -6.18 -1.45
C TYR A 10 -16.95 -6.33 -0.50
N LEU A 11 -17.00 -5.58 0.60
CA LEU A 11 -15.98 -5.48 1.60
C LEU A 11 -16.50 -6.07 2.91
N VAL A 12 -15.60 -6.66 3.68
CA VAL A 12 -15.94 -7.21 5.00
C VAL A 12 -15.99 -6.13 6.08
N SER A 13 -15.28 -5.01 5.90
CA SER A 13 -15.25 -3.92 6.88
C SER A 13 -16.52 -3.07 6.84
N PRO A 14 -16.94 -2.48 7.98
CA PRO A 14 -17.92 -1.42 8.01
C PRO A 14 -17.50 -0.22 7.15
N ALA A 15 -18.46 0.45 6.52
CA ALA A 15 -18.20 1.52 5.56
C ALA A 15 -17.39 2.68 6.16
N ASP A 16 -17.73 3.10 7.40
CA ASP A 16 -17.05 4.18 8.11
C ASP A 16 -15.61 3.84 8.48
N GLU A 17 -15.37 2.60 8.90
CA GLU A 17 -14.04 2.13 9.28
C GLU A 17 -13.15 2.01 8.06
N PHE A 18 -13.66 1.39 6.99
CA PHE A 18 -12.92 1.24 5.75
C PHE A 18 -12.53 2.59 5.15
N ILE A 19 -13.45 3.55 5.04
CA ILE A 19 -13.13 4.83 4.40
C ILE A 19 -12.09 5.61 5.21
N LYS A 20 -12.22 5.63 6.55
CA LYS A 20 -11.22 6.26 7.44
C LYS A 20 -9.85 5.62 7.28
N TYR A 21 -9.79 4.29 7.24
CA TYR A 21 -8.54 3.59 6.98
C TYR A 21 -8.00 3.92 5.59
N PHE A 22 -8.84 3.89 4.56
CA PHE A 22 -8.45 4.08 3.17
C PHE A 22 -7.87 5.48 2.93
N ILE A 23 -8.46 6.54 3.49
CA ILE A 23 -8.02 7.93 3.30
C ILE A 23 -6.91 8.37 4.25
N ARG A 24 -6.47 7.51 5.18
CA ARG A 24 -5.41 7.85 6.15
C ARG A 24 -4.11 8.33 5.50
N LYS A 25 -3.92 8.00 4.21
CA LYS A 25 -2.83 8.51 3.39
C LYS A 25 -3.36 9.14 2.12
N LYS A 26 -2.67 10.19 1.70
CA LYS A 26 -2.91 10.81 0.39
C LYS A 26 -2.44 9.93 -0.76
N SER A 27 -1.39 9.11 -0.59
CA SER A 27 -0.85 8.29 -1.68
C SER A 27 -0.70 6.83 -1.29
N HIS A 28 -1.06 5.96 -2.23
CA HIS A 28 -0.99 4.52 -2.13
C HIS A 28 -0.23 3.93 -3.32
N VAL A 29 0.43 2.80 -3.10
CA VAL A 29 1.25 2.13 -4.12
C VAL A 29 0.46 1.00 -4.75
N SER A 30 0.65 0.81 -6.07
CA SER A 30 0.19 -0.39 -6.77
C SER A 30 0.63 -1.67 -6.06
N PHE A 31 -0.22 -2.70 -6.06
CA PHE A 31 0.21 -4.02 -5.61
C PHE A 31 1.13 -4.73 -6.63
N PHE A 32 0.98 -4.43 -7.92
CA PHE A 32 1.66 -5.16 -9.00
C PHE A 32 2.91 -4.46 -9.55
N TYR A 33 3.03 -3.16 -9.31
CA TYR A 33 4.06 -2.30 -9.91
C TYR A 33 4.75 -1.42 -8.86
N ALA A 34 5.94 -0.93 -9.18
CA ALA A 34 6.62 0.04 -8.31
C ALA A 34 5.88 1.38 -8.29
N ALA A 35 6.04 2.19 -7.22
CA ALA A 35 5.31 3.47 -7.09
C ALA A 35 5.64 4.49 -8.19
N GLU A 36 6.84 4.42 -8.76
CA GLU A 36 7.21 5.24 -9.91
C GLU A 36 6.44 4.85 -11.18
N GLU A 37 6.06 3.58 -11.29
CA GLU A 37 5.38 3.00 -12.45
C GLU A 37 3.86 3.17 -12.34
N LEU A 38 3.32 2.93 -11.14
CA LEU A 38 1.90 3.05 -10.84
C LEU A 38 1.65 3.35 -9.35
N ARG A 39 1.06 4.52 -9.09
CA ARG A 39 0.57 4.93 -7.77
C ARG A 39 -0.81 5.56 -7.85
N PHE A 40 -1.49 5.60 -6.73
CA PHE A 40 -2.81 6.19 -6.57
C PHE A 40 -2.71 7.36 -5.60
N GLU A 41 -3.20 8.53 -5.98
CA GLU A 41 -3.14 9.74 -5.14
C GLU A 41 -4.54 10.31 -4.96
N ILE A 42 -5.00 10.41 -3.73
CA ILE A 42 -6.25 11.07 -3.35
C ILE A 42 -6.09 12.57 -3.62
N VAL A 43 -6.98 13.11 -4.46
CA VAL A 43 -6.93 14.52 -4.90
C VAL A 43 -8.13 15.34 -4.45
N SER A 44 -9.20 14.68 -4.03
CA SER A 44 -10.27 15.32 -3.30
C SER A 44 -10.89 14.37 -2.29
N GLU A 45 -11.04 14.88 -1.08
CA GLU A 45 -11.91 14.36 -0.04
C GLU A 45 -13.24 15.11 -0.13
N GLU A 46 -13.82 15.12 -1.35
CA GLU A 46 -14.99 15.92 -1.73
C GLU A 46 -16.12 15.79 -0.72
N ASP A 47 -16.30 14.58 -0.16
CA ASP A 47 -17.21 14.39 0.95
C ASP A 47 -16.85 13.13 1.76
N VAL A 48 -16.00 13.31 2.79
CA VAL A 48 -15.70 12.24 3.77
C VAL A 48 -16.98 11.78 4.48
N ALA A 49 -17.95 12.68 4.68
CA ALA A 49 -19.22 12.34 5.32
C ALA A 49 -20.10 11.46 4.40
N GLU A 50 -20.06 11.69 3.09
CA GLU A 50 -20.65 10.80 2.08
C GLU A 50 -19.74 9.63 1.67
N ARG A 51 -18.60 9.44 2.36
CA ARG A 51 -17.64 8.35 2.16
C ARG A 51 -17.19 8.22 0.71
N THR A 52 -16.96 9.37 0.06
CA THR A 52 -16.62 9.48 -1.35
C THR A 52 -15.28 10.17 -1.55
N VAL A 53 -14.42 9.57 -2.37
CA VAL A 53 -13.10 10.10 -2.71
C VAL A 53 -12.81 10.04 -4.19
N THR A 54 -12.04 11.02 -4.66
CA THR A 54 -11.46 10.99 -6.01
C THR A 54 -9.96 10.83 -5.93
N MET A 55 -9.43 9.93 -6.76
CA MET A 55 -8.00 9.69 -6.89
C MET A 55 -7.52 9.93 -8.31
N ASN A 56 -6.34 10.53 -8.44
CA ASN A 56 -5.55 10.48 -9.65
C ASN A 56 -4.67 9.22 -9.63
N ILE A 57 -4.54 8.58 -10.79
CA ILE A 57 -3.64 7.45 -10.97
C ILE A 57 -2.46 7.95 -11.80
N LEU A 58 -1.25 7.78 -11.26
CA LEU A 58 -0.02 8.40 -11.73
C LEU A 58 1.09 7.36 -11.88
N GLY A 59 2.16 7.72 -12.58
CA GLY A 59 3.35 6.89 -12.77
C GLY A 59 3.80 6.86 -14.22
N THR A 60 5.01 6.34 -14.48
CA THR A 60 5.61 6.28 -15.82
C THR A 60 4.72 5.52 -16.78
N LEU A 61 4.22 4.33 -16.40
CA LEU A 61 3.31 3.52 -17.21
C LEU A 61 2.01 4.26 -17.55
N ILE A 62 1.51 5.08 -16.62
CA ILE A 62 0.31 5.90 -16.84
C ILE A 62 0.60 7.05 -17.78
N SER A 63 1.63 7.85 -17.51
CA SER A 63 1.98 9.04 -18.30
C SER A 63 2.31 8.72 -19.75
N GLU A 64 2.84 7.51 -20.01
CA GLU A 64 3.06 7.03 -21.35
C GLU A 64 1.75 6.67 -22.06
N GLY A 65 0.79 6.03 -21.38
CA GLY A 65 -0.45 5.56 -22.01
C GLY A 65 -1.60 6.57 -22.03
N TYR A 66 -1.66 7.47 -21.05
CA TYR A 66 -2.86 8.23 -20.70
C TYR A 66 -2.51 9.67 -20.36
N LYS A 67 -3.36 10.62 -20.77
CA LYS A 67 -3.25 12.02 -20.36
C LYS A 67 -3.64 12.15 -18.89
N THR A 68 -4.74 11.48 -18.54
CA THR A 68 -5.27 11.43 -17.19
C THR A 68 -5.95 10.09 -16.97
N VAL A 69 -5.75 9.54 -15.78
CA VAL A 69 -6.56 8.45 -15.26
C VAL A 69 -7.06 8.88 -13.89
N LYS A 70 -8.38 8.88 -13.72
CA LYS A 70 -9.04 9.23 -12.45
C LYS A 70 -9.93 8.08 -12.01
N VAL A 71 -10.14 7.99 -10.72
CA VAL A 71 -11.13 7.08 -10.15
C VAL A 71 -11.90 7.80 -9.06
N ARG A 72 -13.23 7.66 -9.10
CA ARG A 72 -14.11 8.03 -8.01
C ARG A 72 -14.55 6.76 -7.30
N ILE A 73 -14.48 6.78 -5.97
CA ILE A 73 -14.85 5.67 -5.09
C ILE A 73 -15.88 6.18 -4.10
N THR A 74 -16.95 5.42 -3.90
CA THR A 74 -17.97 5.66 -2.87
C THR A 74 -18.18 4.38 -2.07
N VAL A 75 -18.19 4.49 -0.75
CA VAL A 75 -18.34 3.33 0.15
C VAL A 75 -19.64 3.48 0.93
N ALA A 76 -20.54 2.53 0.79
CA ALA A 76 -21.82 2.51 1.50
C ALA A 76 -21.96 1.24 2.35
N PRO A 77 -22.73 1.27 3.45
CA PRO A 77 -23.15 0.05 4.13
C PRO A 77 -23.85 -0.89 3.14
N TRP A 78 -23.59 -2.19 3.26
CA TRP A 78 -24.29 -3.16 2.43
C TRP A 78 -25.71 -3.38 2.98
N GLU A 79 -26.73 -3.18 2.13
CA GLU A 79 -28.15 -3.25 2.53
C GLU A 79 -28.52 -4.57 3.23
N GLU A 80 -27.92 -5.70 2.82
CA GLU A 80 -28.23 -7.02 3.37
C GLU A 80 -27.48 -7.31 4.69
N GLU A 81 -26.34 -6.65 4.91
CA GLU A 81 -25.48 -6.86 6.07
C GLU A 81 -24.76 -5.55 6.42
N ILE A 82 -25.41 -4.72 7.24
CA ILE A 82 -24.96 -3.35 7.54
C ILE A 82 -23.58 -3.25 8.22
N THR A 83 -23.08 -4.37 8.78
CA THR A 83 -21.73 -4.49 9.34
C THR A 83 -20.66 -4.67 8.28
N LYS A 84 -21.05 -4.85 7.02
CA LYS A 84 -20.20 -4.92 5.84
C LYS A 84 -20.48 -3.72 4.94
N SER A 85 -19.65 -3.55 3.90
CA SER A 85 -19.80 -2.44 2.98
C SER A 85 -19.73 -2.86 1.52
N CYS A 86 -20.28 -1.99 0.67
CA CYS A 86 -20.21 -2.07 -0.77
C CYS A 86 -19.45 -0.83 -1.25
N LEU A 87 -18.33 -1.07 -1.92
CA LEU A 87 -17.53 -0.07 -2.59
C LEU A 87 -17.94 0.01 -4.06
N GLU A 88 -18.44 1.16 -4.48
CA GLU A 88 -18.69 1.47 -5.88
C GLU A 88 -17.54 2.30 -6.43
N TYR A 89 -17.10 1.99 -7.66
CA TYR A 89 -16.01 2.71 -8.29
C TYR A 89 -16.36 3.08 -9.73
N THR A 90 -15.84 4.22 -10.19
CA THR A 90 -15.88 4.65 -11.59
C THR A 90 -14.53 5.22 -11.99
N PHE A 91 -13.87 4.55 -12.93
CA PHE A 91 -12.62 5.03 -13.54
C PHE A 91 -12.93 5.84 -14.81
N GLU A 92 -12.21 6.95 -14.96
CA GLU A 92 -12.15 7.77 -16.16
C GLU A 92 -10.76 7.65 -16.77
N PHE A 93 -10.69 7.28 -18.05
CA PHE A 93 -9.44 7.16 -18.79
C PHE A 93 -9.45 8.09 -20.00
N ASP A 94 -8.55 9.06 -20.03
CA ASP A 94 -8.25 9.81 -21.25
C ASP A 94 -6.95 9.31 -21.89
N LYS A 95 -7.11 8.56 -22.98
CA LYS A 95 -6.00 7.85 -23.65
C LYS A 95 -5.15 8.73 -24.56
N ILE A 96 -3.84 8.46 -24.56
CA ILE A 96 -2.86 8.90 -25.57
C ILE A 96 -2.52 7.72 -26.50
N LYS A 97 -1.99 6.63 -25.93
CA LYS A 97 -1.53 5.41 -26.63
C LYS A 97 -1.74 4.17 -25.74
N ASN A 98 -1.70 2.97 -26.32
CA ASN A 98 -2.01 1.74 -25.58
C ASN A 98 -0.72 1.07 -25.03
N HIS A 99 -0.19 1.58 -23.92
CA HIS A 99 1.00 1.00 -23.26
C HIS A 99 0.63 0.01 -22.14
N ILE A 100 -0.05 0.48 -21.09
CA ILE A 100 -0.66 -0.36 -20.03
C ILE A 100 -2.17 -0.52 -20.26
N ARG A 101 -2.72 -1.72 -20.04
CA ARG A 101 -4.16 -1.97 -20.25
C ARG A 101 -4.98 -1.42 -19.08
N LYS A 102 -6.18 -0.92 -19.40
CA LYS A 102 -7.15 -0.47 -18.38
C LYS A 102 -7.44 -1.55 -17.33
N THR A 103 -7.48 -2.82 -17.75
CA THR A 103 -7.73 -3.95 -16.85
C THR A 103 -6.66 -4.08 -15.79
N GLU A 104 -5.39 -3.90 -16.15
CA GLU A 104 -4.25 -3.99 -15.23
C GLU A 104 -4.28 -2.85 -14.19
N ILE A 105 -4.61 -1.63 -14.62
CA ILE A 105 -4.78 -0.48 -13.71
C ILE A 105 -5.90 -0.75 -12.70
N VAL A 106 -7.07 -1.19 -13.19
CA VAL A 106 -8.23 -1.45 -12.34
C VAL A 106 -7.95 -2.60 -11.37
N GLU A 107 -7.41 -3.72 -11.86
CA GLU A 107 -7.06 -4.87 -11.01
C GLU A 107 -6.04 -4.49 -9.93
N SER A 108 -5.08 -3.62 -10.25
CA SER A 108 -4.11 -3.15 -9.28
C SER A 108 -4.74 -2.38 -8.13
N LEU A 109 -5.68 -1.47 -8.40
CA LEU A 109 -6.34 -0.69 -7.35
C LEU A 109 -7.30 -1.57 -6.54
N LEU A 110 -8.06 -2.44 -7.20
CA LEU A 110 -9.01 -3.32 -6.51
C LEU A 110 -8.27 -4.33 -5.61
N THR A 111 -7.11 -4.83 -6.04
CA THR A 111 -6.27 -5.69 -5.20
C THR A 111 -5.75 -4.93 -3.97
N TYR A 112 -5.37 -3.66 -4.12
CA TYR A 112 -4.99 -2.82 -2.99
C TYR A 112 -6.14 -2.62 -1.99
N ILE A 113 -7.35 -2.36 -2.51
CA ILE A 113 -8.58 -2.23 -1.72
C ILE A 113 -8.88 -3.51 -0.94
N ASP A 114 -8.84 -4.68 -1.59
CA ASP A 114 -9.13 -5.97 -0.96
C ASP A 114 -8.14 -6.28 0.18
N ILE A 115 -6.86 -5.93 -0.01
CA ILE A 115 -5.82 -6.07 1.03
C ILE A 115 -6.07 -5.10 2.18
N SER A 116 -6.42 -3.85 1.87
CA SER A 116 -6.73 -2.82 2.87
C SER A 116 -7.93 -3.22 3.73
N ASP A 117 -8.99 -3.73 3.10
CA ASP A 117 -10.19 -4.22 3.76
C ASP A 117 -9.88 -5.44 4.65
N THR A 118 -9.05 -6.38 4.17
CA THR A 118 -8.64 -7.54 4.96
C THR A 118 -7.77 -7.15 6.17
N ASN A 119 -6.88 -6.16 5.99
CA ASN A 119 -5.97 -5.70 7.05
C ASN A 119 -6.71 -4.88 8.12
N ASN A 120 -7.75 -4.14 7.74
CA ASN A 120 -8.59 -3.38 8.65
C ASN A 120 -9.45 -4.27 9.57
N ASN A 121 -9.58 -5.57 9.27
CA ASN A 121 -10.59 -6.44 9.88
C ASN A 121 -10.01 -7.67 10.60
N ARG A 122 -8.71 -7.70 10.90
CA ARG A 122 -8.05 -8.85 11.55
C ARG A 122 -7.46 -8.47 12.90
N SER A 123 -7.92 -9.17 13.93
CA SER A 123 -7.29 -9.20 15.26
C SER A 123 -6.46 -10.45 15.52
N ASP A 124 -6.33 -11.39 14.56
CA ASP A 124 -5.60 -12.65 14.74
C ASP A 124 -4.52 -12.90 13.67
N ASP A 125 -3.29 -13.02 14.20
CA ASP A 125 -2.07 -13.69 13.76
C ASP A 125 -1.66 -13.76 12.27
N ASN A 126 -0.49 -13.16 12.02
CA ASN A 126 0.37 -13.19 10.84
C ASN A 126 -0.08 -12.31 9.67
N PHE A 127 0.69 -11.25 9.42
CA PHE A 127 0.66 -10.45 8.20
C PHE A 127 0.86 -11.36 6.97
N LYS A 128 -0.23 -11.76 6.32
CA LYS A 128 -0.25 -12.79 5.24
C LYS A 128 0.51 -12.36 3.99
N TYR A 129 0.81 -11.07 3.84
CA TYR A 129 1.37 -10.47 2.62
C TYR A 129 2.73 -9.81 2.86
N ASN A 130 3.67 -10.53 3.48
CA ASN A 130 5.04 -10.05 3.69
C ASN A 130 5.97 -10.29 2.47
N SER A 131 5.40 -10.41 1.27
CA SER A 131 6.17 -10.59 0.05
C SER A 131 5.46 -10.09 -1.21
N PHE A 132 6.22 -9.61 -2.20
CA PHE A 132 5.72 -9.28 -3.55
C PHE A 132 6.78 -9.58 -4.62
N ASP A 133 6.36 -9.66 -5.89
CA ASP A 133 7.27 -9.79 -7.04
C ASP A 133 7.58 -8.41 -7.63
N ALA A 134 8.85 -8.00 -7.65
CA ALA A 134 9.31 -6.80 -8.34
C ALA A 134 9.66 -7.10 -9.81
N ALA A 135 9.47 -6.11 -10.68
CA ALA A 135 9.78 -6.18 -12.10
C ALA A 135 11.28 -5.97 -12.43
N TYR A 136 12.15 -6.06 -11.43
CA TYR A 136 13.59 -5.84 -11.55
C TYR A 136 14.39 -7.07 -11.12
N PRO A 137 15.58 -7.30 -11.71
CA PRO A 137 16.54 -8.29 -11.21
C PRO A 137 16.90 -8.03 -9.75
N ALA A 138 17.10 -9.10 -8.98
CA ALA A 138 17.31 -8.99 -7.53
C ALA A 138 18.48 -8.09 -7.12
N GLU A 139 19.58 -8.13 -7.88
CA GLU A 139 20.78 -7.32 -7.61
C GLU A 139 20.53 -5.82 -7.84
N GLU A 140 19.84 -5.48 -8.92
CA GLU A 140 19.51 -4.10 -9.27
C GLU A 140 18.51 -3.53 -8.25
N TYR A 141 17.47 -4.30 -7.93
CA TYR A 141 16.45 -3.89 -6.97
C TYR A 141 17.02 -3.72 -5.57
N PHE A 142 17.93 -4.61 -5.14
CA PHE A 142 18.60 -4.48 -3.85
C PHE A 142 19.40 -3.19 -3.71
N LYS A 143 20.25 -2.87 -4.70
CA LYS A 143 21.05 -1.63 -4.69
C LYS A 143 20.16 -0.40 -4.63
N ARG A 144 19.09 -0.41 -5.41
CA ARG A 144 18.13 0.69 -5.47
C ARG A 144 17.45 0.92 -4.12
N LYS A 145 16.96 -0.14 -3.48
CA LYS A 145 16.28 -0.04 -2.18
C LYS A 145 17.19 0.41 -1.05
N VAL A 146 18.38 -0.17 -0.95
CA VAL A 146 19.36 0.26 0.06
C VAL A 146 19.64 1.75 -0.08
N LYS A 147 19.90 2.22 -1.30
CA LYS A 147 20.13 3.64 -1.56
C LYS A 147 18.92 4.51 -1.18
N ALA A 148 17.71 4.14 -1.60
CA ALA A 148 16.52 4.94 -1.32
C ALA A 148 16.23 5.07 0.18
N PHE A 149 16.46 4.00 0.97
CA PHE A 149 16.33 4.06 2.42
C PHE A 149 17.50 4.76 3.12
N GLU A 150 18.70 4.75 2.54
CA GLU A 150 19.84 5.56 3.05
C GLU A 150 19.61 7.07 2.84
N GLU A 151 18.77 7.44 1.86
CA GLU A 151 18.41 8.83 1.52
C GLU A 151 17.11 9.30 2.22
N ASP A 152 16.45 8.44 3.00
CA ASP A 152 15.19 8.73 3.68
C ASP A 152 15.44 9.09 5.16
N ASP A 153 15.11 10.33 5.52
CA ASP A 153 15.35 10.90 6.85
C ASP A 153 14.49 10.25 7.96
N ASP A 154 13.40 9.55 7.62
CA ASP A 154 12.48 8.94 8.59
C ASP A 154 12.94 7.55 9.08
N VAL A 155 14.00 7.02 8.46
CA VAL A 155 14.51 5.67 8.74
C VAL A 155 16.02 5.64 8.94
N THR A 156 16.53 4.52 9.43
CA THR A 156 17.96 4.23 9.46
C THR A 156 18.22 2.85 8.91
N VAL A 157 19.10 2.76 7.92
CA VAL A 157 19.54 1.48 7.36
C VAL A 157 20.58 0.84 8.27
N GLY A 158 20.34 -0.42 8.65
CA GLY A 158 21.20 -1.20 9.54
C GLY A 158 22.06 -2.23 8.80
N ASP A 159 21.95 -3.50 9.19
CA ASP A 159 22.81 -4.60 8.71
C ASP A 159 22.60 -4.89 7.22
N VAL A 160 23.48 -4.38 6.34
CA VAL A 160 23.43 -4.61 4.89
C VAL A 160 24.29 -5.82 4.48
N ASN A 161 23.64 -6.94 4.17
CA ASN A 161 24.27 -8.14 3.64
C ASN A 161 24.09 -8.25 2.12
N ARG A 162 25.15 -7.93 1.37
CA ARG A 162 25.16 -7.95 -0.11
C ARG A 162 25.12 -9.35 -0.72
N ILE A 163 25.61 -10.37 -0.02
CA ILE A 163 25.64 -11.75 -0.51
C ILE A 163 24.20 -12.28 -0.59
N ASN A 164 23.49 -12.16 0.53
CA ASN A 164 22.12 -12.64 0.68
C ASN A 164 21.06 -11.62 0.28
N LYS A 165 21.47 -10.42 -0.17
CA LYS A 165 20.59 -9.30 -0.55
C LYS A 165 19.56 -9.02 0.53
N ARG A 166 20.06 -8.94 1.77
CA ARG A 166 19.30 -8.71 2.99
C ARG A 166 19.75 -7.39 3.61
N PHE A 167 18.82 -6.59 4.09
CA PHE A 167 19.14 -5.40 4.87
C PHE A 167 18.09 -5.14 5.95
N THR A 168 18.45 -4.38 6.99
CA THR A 168 17.50 -3.93 8.01
C THR A 168 17.22 -2.44 7.89
N VAL A 169 16.00 -2.05 8.24
CA VAL A 169 15.54 -0.66 8.28
C VAL A 169 14.87 -0.44 9.63
N SER A 170 15.37 0.51 10.41
CA SER A 170 14.77 0.94 11.67
C SER A 170 13.96 2.21 11.43
N PHE A 171 12.69 2.20 11.81
CA PHE A 171 11.83 3.38 11.72
C PHE A 171 11.93 4.14 13.05
N ILE A 172 12.46 5.36 13.02
CA ILE A 172 12.80 6.14 14.23
C ILE A 172 11.78 7.27 14.46
N SER A 173 11.28 7.90 13.40
CA SER A 173 10.37 9.06 13.46
C SER A 173 9.20 8.97 12.49
N ALA A 174 8.86 7.78 12.01
CA ALA A 174 7.80 7.65 11.04
C ALA A 174 6.45 8.11 11.64
N PRO A 175 5.66 8.95 10.95
CA PRO A 175 4.41 9.51 11.49
C PRO A 175 3.43 8.46 12.05
N PHE A 176 3.42 7.26 11.45
CA PHE A 176 2.57 6.14 11.90
C PHE A 176 3.05 5.47 13.20
N LEU A 177 4.26 5.77 13.68
CA LEU A 177 4.73 5.40 15.02
C LEU A 177 4.27 6.43 16.07
N SER A 178 3.98 7.67 15.70
CA SER A 178 3.56 8.76 16.60
C SER A 178 2.06 9.02 16.65
N ASP A 179 1.26 8.44 15.76
CA ASP A 179 -0.20 8.67 15.65
C ASP A 179 -1.04 7.97 16.75
N SER A 180 -0.57 7.94 18.00
CA SER A 180 -1.52 7.74 19.10
C SER A 180 -2.11 9.09 19.49
N TYR A 181 -3.44 9.15 19.49
CA TYR A 181 -4.17 10.23 20.12
C TYR A 181 -3.74 10.28 21.61
N GLU A 182 -3.21 11.42 22.02
CA GLU A 182 -2.97 11.88 23.39
C GLU A 182 -1.84 11.28 24.24
N ASP A 183 -1.18 10.15 23.93
CA ASP A 183 -0.12 9.64 24.83
C ASP A 183 0.93 8.73 24.15
N GLY A 184 1.86 9.31 23.36
CA GLY A 184 3.13 8.69 22.98
C GLY A 184 3.10 7.48 22.03
N SER A 185 4.23 7.21 21.37
CA SER A 185 4.39 6.07 20.45
C SER A 185 4.16 4.71 21.14
N ILE A 186 3.27 3.88 20.58
CA ILE A 186 2.94 2.52 21.08
C ILE A 186 4.16 1.58 20.98
N PHE A 187 5.03 1.81 20.00
CA PHE A 187 6.23 1.04 19.77
C PHE A 187 7.46 1.86 20.15
N GLN A 188 8.34 1.29 20.98
CA GLN A 188 9.61 1.92 21.34
C GLN A 188 10.60 1.86 20.18
N SER A 189 10.57 0.77 19.41
CA SER A 189 11.36 0.57 18.21
C SER A 189 10.64 -0.38 17.25
N MET A 190 10.83 -0.14 15.94
CA MET A 190 10.35 -1.00 14.88
C MET A 190 11.48 -1.24 13.87
N GLU A 191 11.91 -2.49 13.75
CA GLU A 191 12.94 -2.93 12.82
C GLU A 191 12.32 -3.83 11.76
N VAL A 192 12.61 -3.55 10.50
CA VAL A 192 12.15 -4.32 9.36
C VAL A 192 13.36 -4.95 8.68
N THR A 193 13.40 -6.28 8.65
CA THR A 193 14.37 -7.01 7.84
C THR A 193 13.78 -7.27 6.46
N ILE A 194 14.46 -6.85 5.40
CA ILE A 194 14.06 -7.03 4.00
C ILE A 194 15.04 -8.00 3.33
N THR A 195 14.53 -8.93 2.52
CA THR A 195 15.32 -9.88 1.72
C THR A 195 14.82 -9.91 0.29
N ILE A 196 15.73 -9.80 -0.68
CA ILE A 196 15.41 -9.77 -2.11
C ILE A 196 16.08 -10.95 -2.80
N THR A 197 15.28 -11.85 -3.37
CA THR A 197 15.77 -13.06 -4.06
C THR A 197 15.34 -13.06 -5.52
N PRO A 198 16.09 -13.67 -6.45
CA PRO A 198 15.61 -13.91 -7.81
C PRO A 198 14.27 -14.67 -7.79
N LYS A 199 13.36 -14.33 -8.70
CA LYS A 199 12.12 -15.10 -8.82
C LYS A 199 12.44 -16.46 -9.44
N LYS A 200 11.82 -17.52 -8.89
CA LYS A 200 11.98 -18.87 -9.41
C LYS A 200 11.55 -18.89 -10.89
N ASP A 201 12.42 -19.42 -11.75
CA ASP A 201 12.22 -19.55 -13.20
C ASP A 201 12.17 -18.23 -13.99
N ASP A 202 12.45 -17.07 -13.36
CA ASP A 202 12.50 -15.76 -14.01
C ASP A 202 13.52 -14.83 -13.34
N ASN A 203 14.76 -14.86 -13.83
CA ASN A 203 15.86 -14.05 -13.29
C ASN A 203 15.76 -12.55 -13.64
N SER A 204 14.83 -12.15 -14.51
CA SER A 204 14.57 -10.74 -14.80
C SER A 204 13.73 -10.06 -13.71
N ARG A 205 13.14 -10.86 -12.82
CA ARG A 205 12.29 -10.43 -11.71
C ARG A 205 12.84 -10.89 -10.37
N SER A 206 12.33 -10.29 -9.31
CA SER A 206 12.73 -10.64 -7.95
C SER A 206 11.53 -10.81 -7.03
N ARG A 207 11.69 -11.65 -6.01
CA ARG A 207 10.78 -11.79 -4.88
C ARG A 207 11.36 -11.02 -3.71
N VAL A 208 10.61 -10.04 -3.23
CA VAL A 208 10.91 -9.28 -2.02
C VAL A 208 10.15 -9.93 -0.87
N LYS A 209 10.82 -10.13 0.27
CA LYS A 209 10.21 -10.60 1.52
C LYS A 209 10.63 -9.68 2.65
N TRP A 210 9.78 -9.50 3.66
CA TRP A 210 10.16 -8.79 4.87
C TRP A 210 9.62 -9.43 6.15
N THR A 211 10.25 -9.09 7.27
CA THR A 211 9.80 -9.44 8.62
C THR A 211 9.90 -8.22 9.50
N ILE A 212 8.92 -8.01 10.35
CA ILE A 212 8.83 -6.85 11.25
C ILE A 212 9.09 -7.33 12.66
N LYS A 213 10.02 -6.69 13.35
CA LYS A 213 10.31 -6.87 14.78
C LYS A 213 9.94 -5.57 15.50
N VAL A 214 9.15 -5.69 16.56
CA VAL A 214 8.70 -4.56 17.37
C VAL A 214 9.01 -4.79 18.84
N GLU A 215 9.40 -3.74 19.54
CA GLU A 215 9.49 -3.71 21.01
C GLU A 215 8.27 -2.92 21.56
N LYS A 216 7.42 -3.61 22.34
CA LYS A 216 6.12 -3.11 22.84
C LYS A 216 6.19 -2.63 24.29
N PHE A 217 5.32 -1.69 24.67
CA PHE A 217 5.19 -1.20 26.05
C PHE A 217 4.13 -1.92 26.92
N ASP A 218 2.97 -2.35 26.40
CA ASP A 218 2.02 -3.20 27.17
C ASP A 218 0.87 -3.74 26.28
N TYR A 219 0.57 -5.04 26.24
CA TYR A 219 -0.37 -5.63 25.27
C TYR A 219 -1.86 -5.27 25.53
N SER A 220 -2.43 -4.33 24.78
CA SER A 220 -3.90 -4.15 24.63
C SER A 220 -4.38 -4.54 23.23
N LYS A 221 -5.68 -4.84 23.07
CA LYS A 221 -6.29 -5.18 21.77
C LYS A 221 -6.14 -4.05 20.73
N GLU A 222 -6.24 -2.80 21.17
CA GLU A 222 -6.07 -1.61 20.34
C GLU A 222 -4.68 -1.58 19.67
N GLN A 223 -3.63 -2.05 20.36
CA GLN A 223 -2.28 -2.11 19.80
C GLN A 223 -2.09 -3.15 18.70
N ALA A 224 -2.95 -4.16 18.61
CA ALA A 224 -2.92 -5.11 17.51
C ALA A 224 -3.34 -4.43 16.20
N ASP A 225 -4.40 -3.62 16.23
CA ASP A 225 -4.89 -2.87 15.08
C ASP A 225 -3.83 -1.86 14.57
N PHE A 226 -3.13 -1.17 15.49
CA PHE A 226 -1.98 -0.31 15.15
C PHE A 226 -0.82 -1.06 14.49
N PHE A 227 -0.52 -2.29 14.94
CA PHE A 227 0.51 -3.09 14.29
C PHE A 227 0.14 -3.40 12.83
N PHE A 228 -1.13 -3.69 12.55
CA PHE A 228 -1.56 -3.97 11.18
C PHE A 228 -1.48 -2.74 10.28
N ILE A 229 -1.86 -1.58 10.80
CA ILE A 229 -1.70 -0.29 10.12
C ILE A 229 -0.21 -0.06 9.81
N ALA A 230 0.68 -0.20 10.79
CA ALA A 230 2.12 0.01 10.62
C ALA A 230 2.74 -0.98 9.63
N ALA A 231 2.32 -2.24 9.65
CA ALA A 231 2.82 -3.26 8.74
C ALA A 231 2.37 -3.03 7.28
N ASP A 232 1.17 -2.47 7.05
CA ASP A 232 0.74 -2.05 5.70
C ASP A 232 1.52 -0.79 5.25
N HIS A 233 1.80 0.14 6.17
CA HIS A 233 2.68 1.28 5.90
C HIS A 233 4.09 0.84 5.49
N ILE A 234 4.68 -0.11 6.22
CA ILE A 234 5.98 -0.69 5.90
C ILE A 234 5.97 -1.32 4.51
N ARG A 235 4.93 -2.12 4.20
CA ARG A 235 4.78 -2.70 2.87
C ARG A 235 4.81 -1.62 1.79
N GLU A 236 3.98 -0.59 1.93
CA GLU A 236 3.93 0.52 0.95
C GLU A 236 5.26 1.26 0.85
N THR A 237 5.94 1.50 1.97
CA THR A 237 7.26 2.16 2.00
C THR A 237 8.30 1.33 1.25
N ILE A 238 8.34 0.01 1.50
CA ILE A 238 9.20 -0.92 0.75
C ILE A 238 8.86 -0.90 -0.73
N MET A 239 7.61 -0.71 -1.13
CA MET A 239 7.22 -0.64 -2.54
C MET A 239 7.50 0.73 -3.18
N ALA A 240 7.49 1.80 -2.39
CA ALA A 240 7.68 3.19 -2.83
C ALA A 240 9.14 3.62 -2.98
N ALA A 241 10.04 3.11 -2.13
CA ALA A 241 11.49 3.34 -2.18
C ALA A 241 12.13 2.86 -3.53
#